data_AF-A0A497NDN1-F1
#
_entry.id   AF-A0A497NDN1-F1
#
_cell.length_a   1.000
_cell.length_b   1.000
_cell.length_c   1.000
_cell.angle_alpha   90.00
_cell.angle_beta   90.00
_cell.angle_gamma   90.00
#
_symmetry.space_group_name_H-M   'P 1'
#
loop_
_entity.id
_entity.type
_entity.pdbx_description
1 polymer ?
#
loop_
_entity_poly.entity_id
_entity_poly.type
_entity_poly.pdbx_seq_one_letter_code
_entity_poly.pdbx_strand_id
1 'polypeptide(L)'
;MYHQEGGPHNKTGKEVVYLLLLKQDSAGDNPGGPEELINYMTEPYSEYCFRMGALYLVPRPYMPLVEGNLRRIREGDGGRRRNLNFKFLRALVHWDEYMELQGMILEQIRSRLERLLRLCEGGKLSGGEISRIYESLMRVREVINILNLERLYPREVVELHDLIDIVGERLSKLRLCEVEVRVEEIEGDC
;
A
#
# COMPACT_ATOMS: atom_id res chain seq x y z
N MET A 1 -30.88 -0.52 -29.78
CA MET A 1 -31.85 0.03 -28.80
C MET A 1 -31.23 -0.08 -27.42
N TYR A 2 -31.00 1.08 -26.80
CA TYR A 2 -30.98 1.40 -25.37
C TYR A 2 -30.33 0.45 -24.34
N HIS A 3 -29.25 0.99 -23.77
CA HIS A 3 -28.93 1.08 -22.34
C HIS A 3 -29.77 0.24 -21.35
N GLN A 4 -29.06 -0.51 -20.50
CA GLN A 4 -29.46 -0.63 -19.09
C GLN A 4 -28.42 0.08 -18.23
N GLU A 5 -28.79 1.30 -17.85
CA GLU A 5 -28.26 2.03 -16.70
C GLU A 5 -28.62 1.31 -15.39
N GLY A 6 -27.91 1.69 -14.33
CA GLY A 6 -27.86 1.00 -13.06
C GLY A 6 -29.18 0.82 -12.31
N GLY A 7 -29.27 -0.32 -11.63
CA GLY A 7 -30.12 -0.52 -10.47
C GLY A 7 -29.28 -0.47 -9.18
N PRO A 8 -29.87 -0.09 -8.04
CA PRO A 8 -29.15 0.04 -6.78
C PRO A 8 -28.60 -1.32 -6.37
N HIS A 9 -27.30 -1.38 -6.11
CA HIS A 9 -26.64 -2.59 -5.60
C HIS A 9 -27.47 -3.19 -4.44
N ASN A 10 -27.84 -4.45 -4.62
CA ASN A 10 -28.58 -5.26 -3.66
C ASN A 10 -27.87 -5.17 -2.28
N LYS A 11 -28.52 -4.54 -1.30
CA LYS A 11 -28.01 -4.31 0.08
C LYS A 11 -27.84 -5.59 0.92
N THR A 12 -27.76 -6.76 0.30
CA THR A 12 -27.61 -8.07 0.95
C THR A 12 -26.34 -8.80 0.56
N GLY A 13 -25.45 -8.16 -0.21
CA GLY A 13 -24.13 -8.70 -0.54
C GLY A 13 -23.29 -8.94 0.72
N LYS A 14 -22.70 -10.11 0.84
CA LYS A 14 -21.56 -10.34 1.73
C LYS A 14 -20.31 -10.40 0.88
N GLU A 15 -19.28 -9.68 1.29
CA GLU A 15 -17.98 -9.73 0.65
C GLU A 15 -17.03 -10.67 1.38
N VAL A 16 -16.13 -11.27 0.61
CA VAL A 16 -15.13 -12.17 1.14
C VAL A 16 -13.88 -11.37 1.48
N VAL A 17 -13.50 -11.39 2.75
CA VAL A 17 -12.24 -10.83 3.22
C VAL A 17 -11.44 -11.93 3.90
N TYR A 18 -10.11 -11.85 3.82
CA TYR A 18 -9.23 -12.81 4.47
C TYR A 18 -8.61 -12.18 5.70
N LEU A 19 -8.68 -12.92 6.80
CA LEU A 19 -7.97 -12.63 8.03
C LEU A 19 -6.67 -13.44 8.01
N LEU A 20 -5.55 -12.74 7.98
CA LEU A 20 -4.25 -13.32 8.20
C LEU A 20 -3.98 -13.38 9.71
N LEU A 21 -3.91 -14.60 10.25
CA LEU A 21 -3.43 -14.86 11.60
C LEU A 21 -1.95 -15.24 11.55
N LEU A 22 -1.14 -14.47 12.26
CA LEU A 22 0.24 -14.84 12.55
C LEU A 22 0.27 -15.69 13.83
N LYS A 23 0.61 -16.98 13.73
CA LYS A 23 0.93 -17.78 14.91
C LYS A 23 2.45 -17.87 15.04
N GLN A 24 2.98 -17.16 16.03
CA GLN A 24 4.36 -17.37 16.47
C GLN A 24 4.35 -18.63 17.34
N ASP A 25 5.00 -19.71 16.89
CA ASP A 25 5.28 -20.81 17.79
C ASP A 25 6.40 -20.36 18.72
N SER A 26 6.06 -20.24 19.99
CA SER A 26 6.90 -19.78 21.09
C SER A 26 8.07 -20.75 21.31
N ALA A 27 9.14 -20.61 20.52
CA ALA A 27 10.40 -21.32 20.74
C ALA A 27 11.63 -20.67 20.05
N GLY A 28 11.57 -19.40 19.65
CA GLY A 28 12.73 -18.75 19.05
C GLY A 28 12.72 -17.25 19.26
N ASP A 29 13.80 -16.75 19.87
CA ASP A 29 14.16 -15.34 19.91
C ASP A 29 14.29 -14.81 18.49
N ASN A 30 13.18 -14.30 17.99
CA ASN A 30 13.11 -13.59 16.73
C ASN A 30 13.33 -12.11 17.07
N PRO A 31 14.41 -11.46 16.62
CA PRO A 31 14.74 -10.10 17.04
C PRO A 31 13.74 -9.02 16.56
N GLY A 32 12.69 -9.40 15.82
CA GLY A 32 11.71 -8.49 15.23
C GLY A 32 10.24 -8.64 15.64
N GLY A 33 9.90 -9.67 16.44
CA GLY A 33 8.52 -9.94 16.81
C GLY A 33 7.54 -10.12 15.62
N PRO A 34 6.23 -10.23 15.89
CA PRO A 34 5.18 -10.32 14.88
C PRO A 34 5.09 -9.09 13.97
N GLU A 35 5.39 -7.90 14.49
CA GLU A 35 5.18 -6.62 13.82
C GLU A 35 6.21 -6.38 12.71
N GLU A 36 7.51 -6.67 12.90
CA GLU A 36 8.48 -6.55 11.80
C GLU A 36 8.20 -7.54 10.68
N LEU A 37 7.72 -8.74 11.01
CA LEU A 37 7.40 -9.73 10.00
C LEU A 37 6.15 -9.36 9.21
N ILE A 38 5.15 -8.79 9.88
CA ILE A 38 3.95 -8.32 9.20
C ILE A 38 4.28 -7.09 8.38
N ASN A 39 5.05 -6.15 8.92
CA ASN A 39 5.60 -5.06 8.14
C ASN A 39 6.39 -5.60 6.94
N TYR A 40 7.19 -6.65 7.06
CA TYR A 40 7.92 -7.25 5.92
C TYR A 40 7.02 -7.98 4.91
N MET A 41 5.97 -8.67 5.36
CA MET A 41 5.03 -9.40 4.49
C MET A 41 4.08 -8.47 3.74
N THR A 42 3.64 -7.46 4.47
CA THR A 42 2.67 -6.52 3.99
C THR A 42 3.36 -5.35 3.36
N GLU A 43 4.62 -4.99 3.68
CA GLU A 43 5.46 -4.10 2.87
C GLU A 43 5.53 -4.69 1.46
N PRO A 44 5.15 -3.91 0.44
CA PRO A 44 4.99 -2.45 0.43
C PRO A 44 3.60 -1.86 0.77
N TYR A 45 2.63 -2.70 1.08
CA TYR A 45 1.19 -2.48 1.31
C TYR A 45 0.73 -2.58 2.79
N SER A 46 1.63 -2.53 3.76
CA SER A 46 1.33 -2.74 5.19
C SER A 46 0.31 -1.77 5.74
N GLU A 47 0.34 -0.55 5.23
CA GLU A 47 -0.60 0.51 5.56
C GLU A 47 -2.03 0.25 5.05
N TYR A 48 -2.23 -0.63 4.06
CA TYR A 48 -3.55 -0.97 3.50
C TYR A 48 -4.14 -2.26 4.09
N CYS A 49 -3.46 -2.84 5.08
CA CYS A 49 -3.94 -3.97 5.87
C CYS A 49 -4.41 -3.46 7.24
N PHE A 50 -5.56 -3.95 7.73
CA PHE A 50 -6.10 -3.49 9.02
C PHE A 50 -5.77 -4.45 10.15
N ARG A 51 -5.18 -3.95 11.24
CA ARG A 51 -4.90 -4.74 12.42
C ARG A 51 -6.10 -4.78 13.36
N MET A 52 -6.52 -5.99 13.74
CA MET A 52 -7.46 -6.24 14.83
C MET A 52 -6.80 -7.17 15.86
N GLY A 53 -6.19 -6.60 16.90
CA GLY A 53 -5.39 -7.37 17.85
C GLY A 53 -4.19 -8.04 17.17
N ALA A 54 -4.18 -9.38 17.11
CA ALA A 54 -3.15 -10.18 16.43
C ALA A 54 -3.54 -10.60 14.99
N LEU A 55 -4.68 -10.15 14.49
CA LEU A 55 -5.20 -10.46 13.16
C LEU A 55 -4.98 -9.29 12.20
N TYR A 56 -4.75 -9.61 10.93
CA TYR A 56 -4.67 -8.64 9.84
C TYR A 56 -5.78 -8.91 8.83
N LEU A 57 -6.58 -7.89 8.54
CA LEU A 57 -7.60 -7.92 7.52
C LEU A 57 -6.96 -7.60 6.16
N VAL A 58 -7.06 -8.54 5.24
CA VAL A 58 -6.56 -8.45 3.87
C VAL A 58 -7.74 -8.59 2.92
N PRO A 59 -8.11 -7.52 2.18
CA PRO A 59 -9.13 -7.62 1.15
C PRO A 59 -8.76 -8.72 0.15
N ARG A 60 -9.75 -9.52 -0.28
CA ARG A 60 -9.51 -10.66 -1.20
C ARG A 60 -8.64 -10.32 -2.41
N PRO A 61 -8.77 -9.15 -3.07
CA PRO A 61 -7.90 -8.79 -4.19
C PRO A 61 -6.39 -8.75 -3.86
N TYR A 62 -5.99 -8.53 -2.60
CA TYR A 62 -4.58 -8.53 -2.18
C TYR A 62 -4.02 -9.91 -1.87
N MET A 63 -4.85 -10.94 -1.76
CA MET A 63 -4.38 -12.27 -1.36
C MET A 63 -3.27 -12.84 -2.24
N PRO A 64 -3.31 -12.73 -3.59
CA PRO A 64 -2.22 -13.21 -4.43
C PRO A 64 -0.87 -12.53 -4.14
N LEU A 65 -0.89 -11.24 -3.80
CA LEU A 65 0.31 -10.49 -3.43
C LEU A 65 0.88 -10.97 -2.09
N VAL A 66 0.00 -11.11 -1.09
CA VAL A 66 0.38 -11.64 0.23
C VAL A 66 0.94 -13.06 0.12
N GLU A 67 0.31 -13.92 -0.67
CA GLU A 67 0.79 -15.29 -0.93
C GLU A 67 2.14 -15.31 -1.64
N GLY A 68 2.35 -14.42 -2.61
CA GLY A 68 3.64 -14.26 -3.30
C GLY A 68 4.76 -13.84 -2.35
N ASN A 69 4.50 -12.87 -1.48
CA ASN A 69 5.46 -12.42 -0.46
C ASN A 69 5.74 -13.53 0.57
N LEU A 70 4.71 -14.25 1.02
CA LEU A 70 4.88 -15.41 1.90
C LEU A 70 5.74 -16.51 1.29
N ARG A 71 5.56 -16.77 0.00
CA ARG A 71 6.37 -17.75 -0.73
C ARG A 71 7.83 -17.32 -0.75
N ARG A 72 8.12 -16.06 -1.09
CA ARG A 72 9.48 -15.50 -1.06
C ARG A 72 10.12 -15.56 0.33
N ILE A 73 9.35 -15.35 1.40
CA ILE A 73 9.85 -15.46 2.78
C ILE A 73 10.25 -16.90 3.12
N ARG A 74 9.46 -17.88 2.66
CA ARG A 74 9.75 -19.31 2.86
C ARG A 74 10.95 -19.77 2.02
N GLU A 75 11.11 -19.20 0.83
CA GLU A 75 12.14 -19.59 -0.16
C GLU A 75 13.45 -18.81 -0.03
N GLY A 76 13.44 -17.59 0.53
CA GLY A 76 14.63 -16.76 0.78
C GLY A 76 15.39 -17.15 2.05
N ASP A 77 16.60 -16.60 2.21
CA ASP A 77 17.69 -16.93 3.15
C ASP A 77 17.39 -16.81 4.68
N GLY A 78 16.18 -17.18 5.11
CA GLY A 78 15.70 -17.17 6.50
C GLY A 78 14.95 -18.44 6.91
N GLY A 79 14.82 -19.44 6.03
CA GLY A 79 14.19 -20.74 6.34
C GLY A 79 14.83 -21.50 7.53
N ARG A 80 16.04 -21.09 7.96
CA ARG A 80 16.71 -21.61 9.17
C ARG A 80 16.43 -20.84 10.46
N ARG A 81 15.81 -19.65 10.43
CA ARG A 81 15.68 -18.78 11.62
C ARG A 81 14.28 -18.35 12.00
N ARG A 82 13.25 -18.62 11.18
CA ARG A 82 11.88 -18.16 11.50
C ARG A 82 10.86 -19.29 11.27
N ASN A 83 10.55 -20.06 12.33
CA ASN A 83 9.41 -20.98 12.35
C ASN A 83 8.11 -20.16 12.42
N LEU A 84 7.61 -19.75 11.25
CA LEU A 84 6.44 -18.89 11.13
C LEU A 84 5.27 -19.67 10.57
N ASN A 85 4.26 -19.89 11.41
CA ASN A 85 3.02 -20.53 11.01
C ASN A 85 1.97 -19.47 10.71
N PHE A 86 1.68 -19.29 9.42
CA PHE A 86 0.62 -18.42 8.93
C PHE A 86 -0.66 -19.21 8.75
N LYS A 87 -1.78 -18.67 9.24
CA LYS A 87 -3.10 -19.21 8.94
C LYS A 87 -3.96 -18.13 8.30
N PHE A 88 -4.53 -18.46 7.15
CA PHE A 88 -5.54 -17.64 6.52
C PHE A 88 -6.92 -18.14 6.93
N LEU A 89 -7.70 -17.25 7.53
CA LEU A 89 -9.10 -17.48 7.84
C LEU A 89 -9.93 -16.67 6.86
N ARG A 90 -10.82 -17.34 6.13
CA ARG A 90 -11.77 -16.65 5.25
C ARG A 90 -12.94 -16.15 6.10
N ALA A 91 -13.20 -14.86 6.07
CA ALA A 91 -14.35 -14.23 6.69
C ALA A 91 -15.34 -13.72 5.63
N LEU A 92 -16.63 -13.78 5.95
CA LEU A 92 -17.67 -13.10 5.20
C LEU A 92 -18.06 -11.86 6.00
N VAL A 93 -17.81 -10.69 5.42
CA VAL A 93 -18.20 -9.40 5.99
C VAL A 93 -19.44 -8.88 5.27
N HIS A 94 -20.26 -8.11 5.97
CA HIS A 94 -21.40 -7.45 5.33
C HIS A 94 -20.89 -6.36 4.37
N TRP A 95 -21.68 -6.09 3.31
CA TRP A 95 -21.31 -5.07 2.32
C TRP A 95 -21.02 -3.71 2.98
N ASP A 96 -21.81 -3.28 3.96
CA ASP A 96 -21.60 -2.00 4.64
C ASP A 96 -20.26 -1.96 5.40
N GLU A 97 -19.91 -3.03 6.12
CA GLU A 97 -18.61 -3.18 6.80
C GLU A 97 -17.45 -3.22 5.79
N TYR A 98 -17.65 -3.87 4.64
CA TYR A 98 -16.67 -3.88 3.56
C TYR A 98 -16.48 -2.48 2.97
N MET A 99 -17.56 -1.73 2.77
CA MET A 99 -17.48 -0.35 2.27
C MET A 99 -16.77 0.57 3.26
N GLU A 100 -17.06 0.46 4.56
CA GLU A 100 -16.29 1.16 5.61
C GLU A 100 -14.80 0.85 5.54
N LEU A 101 -14.44 -0.42 5.40
CA LEU A 101 -13.05 -0.84 5.23
C LEU A 101 -12.39 -0.16 4.02
N GLN A 102 -13.07 -0.16 2.87
CA GLN A 102 -12.55 0.49 1.66
C GLN A 102 -12.42 2.01 1.85
N GLY A 103 -13.36 2.64 2.57
CA GLY A 103 -13.29 4.07 2.90
C GLY A 103 -12.09 4.41 3.80
N MET A 104 -11.78 3.54 4.77
CA MET A 104 -10.59 3.72 5.60
C MET A 104 -9.29 3.60 4.79
N ILE A 105 -9.22 2.68 3.81
CA ILE A 105 -8.07 2.55 2.90
C ILE A 105 -7.90 3.84 2.09
N LEU A 106 -9.00 4.35 1.54
CA LEU A 106 -9.02 5.58 0.74
C LEU A 106 -8.46 6.78 1.53
N GLU A 107 -8.87 6.93 2.79
CA GLU A 107 -8.38 7.99 3.67
C GLU A 107 -6.89 7.83 3.99
N GLN A 108 -6.42 6.59 4.20
CA GLN A 108 -4.99 6.32 4.39
C GLN A 108 -4.16 6.68 3.15
N ILE A 109 -4.66 6.36 1.95
CA ILE A 109 -4.02 6.76 0.68
C ILE A 109 -3.92 8.29 0.62
N ARG A 110 -5.04 8.99 0.87
CA ARG A 110 -5.09 10.46 0.86
C ARG A 110 -4.05 11.05 1.82
N SER A 111 -4.09 10.64 3.08
CA SER A 111 -3.17 11.10 4.12
C SER A 111 -1.70 10.81 3.78
N ARG A 112 -1.42 9.69 3.10
CA ARG A 112 -0.08 9.38 2.60
C ARG A 112 0.35 10.36 1.51
N LEU A 113 -0.47 10.57 0.48
CA LEU A 113 -0.17 11.50 -0.61
C LEU A 113 0.07 12.92 -0.09
N GLU A 114 -0.75 13.40 0.85
CA GLU A 114 -0.56 14.71 1.50
C GLU A 114 0.75 14.79 2.30
N ARG A 115 1.17 13.71 2.96
CA ARG A 115 2.48 13.65 3.63
C ARG A 115 3.62 13.70 2.62
N LEU A 116 3.51 12.95 1.52
CA LEU A 116 4.51 12.97 0.45
C LEU A 116 4.62 14.36 -0.19
N LEU A 117 3.49 15.03 -0.43
CA LEU A 117 3.47 16.39 -0.95
C LEU A 117 4.21 17.36 -0.02
N ARG A 118 3.91 17.32 1.28
CA ARG A 118 4.62 18.13 2.30
C ARG A 118 6.12 17.85 2.33
N LEU A 119 6.54 16.60 2.15
CA LEU A 119 7.96 16.25 2.05
C LEU A 119 8.60 16.87 0.80
N CYS A 120 7.92 16.85 -0.34
CA CYS A 120 8.38 17.50 -1.56
C CYS A 120 8.45 19.04 -1.42
N GLU A 121 7.52 19.65 -0.70
CA GLU A 121 7.52 21.09 -0.43
C GLU A 121 8.63 21.53 0.53
N GLY A 122 9.11 20.63 1.39
CA GLY A 122 10.23 20.86 2.32
C GLY A 122 11.60 21.11 1.67
N GLY A 123 11.70 20.95 0.35
CA GLY A 123 12.75 21.57 -0.47
C GLY A 123 14.14 20.93 -0.44
N LYS A 124 14.40 19.90 0.38
CA LYS A 124 15.66 19.15 0.36
C LYS A 124 15.41 17.66 0.51
N LEU A 125 15.34 16.96 -0.62
CA LEU A 125 15.30 15.51 -0.69
C LEU A 125 16.53 15.03 -1.44
N SER A 126 17.21 14.03 -0.89
CA SER A 126 18.26 13.29 -1.59
C SER A 126 17.68 12.45 -2.74
N GLY A 127 18.49 12.12 -3.75
CA GLY A 127 18.05 11.24 -4.84
C GLY A 127 17.47 9.89 -4.36
N GLY A 128 17.98 9.33 -3.26
CA GLY A 128 17.42 8.12 -2.65
C GLY A 128 16.02 8.31 -2.06
N GLU A 129 15.74 9.47 -1.47
CA GLU A 129 14.40 9.82 -0.99
C GLU A 129 13.43 10.05 -2.15
N ILE A 130 13.88 10.73 -3.21
CA ILE A 130 13.10 10.91 -4.44
C ILE A 130 12.66 9.56 -5.01
N SER A 131 13.59 8.60 -5.16
CA SER A 131 13.27 7.24 -5.62
C SER A 131 12.24 6.54 -4.74
N ARG A 132 12.39 6.62 -3.41
CA ARG A 132 11.41 6.01 -2.47
C ARG A 132 10.02 6.62 -2.59
N ILE A 133 9.92 7.93 -2.85
CA ILE A 133 8.62 8.58 -3.04
C ILE A 133 8.00 8.15 -4.37
N TYR A 134 8.77 8.03 -5.46
CA TYR A 134 8.26 7.47 -6.72
C TYR A 134 7.73 6.04 -6.56
N GLU A 135 8.47 5.17 -5.88
CA GLU A 135 7.97 3.82 -5.55
C GLU A 135 6.67 3.88 -4.76
N SER A 136 6.58 4.81 -3.80
CA SER A 136 5.38 5.03 -3.02
C SER A 136 4.18 5.46 -3.89
N LEU A 137 4.37 6.33 -4.88
CA LEU A 137 3.29 6.72 -5.80
C LEU A 137 2.82 5.54 -6.65
N MET A 138 3.74 4.70 -7.13
CA MET A 138 3.39 3.51 -7.91
C MET A 138 2.54 2.54 -7.08
N ARG A 139 2.92 2.31 -5.82
CA ARG A 139 2.16 1.45 -4.89
C ARG A 139 0.75 1.98 -4.64
N VAL A 140 0.59 3.29 -4.49
CA VAL A 140 -0.74 3.91 -4.35
C VAL A 140 -1.61 3.63 -5.58
N ARG A 141 -1.06 3.78 -6.80
CA ARG A 141 -1.79 3.47 -8.04
C ARG A 141 -2.18 1.99 -8.10
N GLU A 142 -1.28 1.09 -7.71
CA GLU A 142 -1.56 -0.35 -7.65
C GLU A 142 -2.73 -0.66 -6.69
N VAL A 143 -2.73 -0.03 -5.51
CA VAL A 143 -3.78 -0.19 -4.49
C VAL A 143 -5.14 0.27 -5.01
N ILE A 144 -5.21 1.45 -5.62
CA ILE A 144 -6.45 1.96 -6.26
C ILE A 144 -7.01 0.94 -7.26
N ASN A 145 -6.13 0.39 -8.10
CA ASN A 145 -6.50 -0.57 -9.15
C ASN A 145 -6.94 -1.93 -8.59
N ILE A 146 -6.16 -2.51 -7.67
CA ILE A 146 -6.41 -3.84 -7.08
C ILE A 146 -7.75 -3.87 -6.35
N LEU A 147 -8.07 -2.79 -5.64
CA LEU A 147 -9.33 -2.66 -4.91
C LEU A 147 -10.49 -2.17 -5.76
N ASN A 148 -10.23 -1.80 -7.02
CA ASN A 148 -11.22 -1.21 -7.92
C ASN A 148 -11.92 -0.01 -7.26
N LEU A 149 -11.14 0.85 -6.59
CA LEU A 149 -11.68 2.01 -5.87
C LEU A 149 -12.36 2.98 -6.83
N GLU A 150 -11.93 3.05 -8.09
CA GLU A 150 -12.55 3.88 -9.13
C GLU A 150 -14.04 3.57 -9.31
N ARG A 151 -14.42 2.30 -9.20
CA ARG A 151 -15.83 1.90 -9.31
C ARG A 151 -16.64 2.24 -8.05
N LEU A 152 -16.01 2.20 -6.88
CA LEU A 152 -16.67 2.36 -5.58
C LEU A 152 -16.73 3.82 -5.13
N TYR A 153 -15.69 4.59 -5.42
CA TYR A 153 -15.43 5.97 -4.98
C TYR A 153 -14.88 6.81 -6.15
N PRO A 154 -15.65 6.97 -7.25
CA PRO A 154 -15.14 7.56 -8.49
C PRO A 154 -14.66 9.02 -8.32
N ARG A 155 -15.32 9.80 -7.46
CA ARG A 155 -14.97 11.21 -7.25
C ARG A 155 -13.70 11.33 -6.44
N GLU A 156 -13.63 10.58 -5.35
CA GLU A 156 -12.50 10.59 -4.44
C GLU A 156 -11.25 10.04 -5.12
N VAL A 157 -11.36 9.04 -6.00
CA VAL A 157 -10.21 8.53 -6.74
C VAL A 157 -9.69 9.53 -7.77
N VAL A 158 -10.56 10.35 -8.39
CA VAL A 158 -10.10 11.46 -9.22
C VAL A 158 -9.24 12.43 -8.39
N GLU A 159 -9.70 12.81 -7.19
CA GLU A 159 -8.91 13.66 -6.28
C GLU A 159 -7.57 13.00 -5.88
N LEU A 160 -7.55 11.68 -5.69
CA LEU A 160 -6.29 10.96 -5.43
C LEU A 160 -5.35 10.96 -6.63
N HIS A 161 -5.86 10.77 -7.86
CA HIS A 161 -5.03 10.85 -9.07
C HIS A 161 -4.45 12.25 -9.26
N ASP A 162 -5.25 13.29 -9.02
CA ASP A 162 -4.77 14.69 -9.04
C ASP A 162 -3.62 14.90 -8.03
N LEU A 163 -3.78 14.39 -6.80
CA LEU A 163 -2.72 14.45 -5.79
C LEU A 163 -1.46 13.68 -6.22
N ILE A 164 -1.61 12.49 -6.81
CA ILE A 164 -0.48 11.71 -7.33
C ILE A 164 0.28 12.49 -8.40
N ASP A 165 -0.44 13.14 -9.32
CA ASP A 165 0.14 13.89 -10.42
C ASP A 165 0.87 15.15 -9.89
N ILE A 166 0.27 15.86 -8.93
CA ILE A 166 0.92 17.01 -8.25
C ILE A 166 2.23 16.58 -7.57
N VAL A 167 2.21 15.48 -6.80
CA VAL A 167 3.43 14.97 -6.14
C VAL A 167 4.47 14.55 -7.19
N GLY A 168 4.04 13.87 -8.26
CA GLY A 168 4.91 13.44 -9.36
C GLY A 168 5.58 14.61 -10.09
N GLU A 169 4.85 15.71 -10.32
CA GLU A 169 5.39 16.92 -10.92
C GLU A 169 6.43 17.58 -10.01
N ARG A 170 6.15 17.65 -8.70
CA ARG A 170 7.09 18.20 -7.72
C ARG A 170 8.38 17.39 -7.61
N LEU A 171 8.28 16.06 -7.58
CA LEU A 171 9.46 15.18 -7.61
C LEU A 171 10.31 15.39 -8.86
N SER A 172 9.66 15.54 -10.01
CA SER A 172 10.35 15.76 -11.29
C SER A 172 11.14 17.07 -11.28
N LYS A 173 10.56 18.14 -10.73
CA LYS A 173 11.24 19.44 -10.54
C LYS A 173 12.44 19.33 -9.59
N LEU A 174 12.29 18.67 -8.44
CA LEU A 174 13.39 18.47 -7.49
C LEU A 174 14.55 17.68 -8.09
N ARG A 175 14.24 16.66 -8.89
CA ARG A 175 15.25 15.85 -9.60
C ARG A 175 16.03 16.66 -10.63
N LEU A 176 15.37 17.57 -11.35
CA LEU A 176 16.03 18.46 -12.31
C LEU A 176 17.00 19.42 -11.60
N CYS A 177 16.59 20.01 -10.47
CA CYS A 177 17.47 20.88 -9.68
C CYS A 177 18.70 20.13 -9.12
N GLU A 178 18.56 18.85 -8.72
CA GLU A 178 19.71 18.05 -8.27
C GLU A 178 20.72 17.80 -9.41
N VAL A 179 20.24 17.62 -10.65
CA VAL A 179 21.10 17.43 -11.82
C VAL A 179 21.80 18.73 -12.21
N GLU A 180 21.07 19.86 -12.22
CA GLU A 180 21.63 21.18 -12.55
C GLU A 180 22.76 21.58 -11.59
N VAL A 181 22.57 21.42 -10.27
CA VAL A 181 23.61 21.72 -9.27
C VAL A 181 24.85 20.84 -9.46
N ARG A 182 24.68 19.55 -9.77
CA ARG A 182 25.83 18.66 -10.03
C ARG A 182 26.58 19.02 -11.31
N VAL A 183 25.91 19.60 -12.31
CA VAL A 183 26.58 20.05 -13.55
C VAL A 183 27.40 21.32 -13.27
N GLU A 184 26.86 22.27 -12.50
CA GLU A 184 27.58 23.49 -12.11
C GLU A 184 28.82 23.19 -11.24
N GLU A 185 28.75 22.21 -10.34
CA GLU A 185 29.91 21.77 -9.54
C GLU A 185 31.03 21.16 -10.40
N ILE A 186 30.71 20.53 -11.54
CA ILE A 186 31.71 19.95 -12.45
C ILE A 186 32.35 21.01 -13.34
N GLU A 187 31.59 22.04 -13.74
CA GLU A 187 32.09 23.13 -14.59
C GLU A 187 32.88 24.20 -13.80
N GLY A 188 32.69 24.30 -12.48
CA GLY A 188 33.40 25.25 -11.61
C GLY A 188 34.83 24.86 -11.21
N ASP A 189 35.25 23.61 -11.48
CA ASP A 189 36.56 23.05 -11.11
C ASP A 189 37.59 23.01 -12.28
N CYS A 190 37.34 23.77 -13.37
CA CYS A 190 38.23 23.85 -14.54
C CYS A 190 39.04 25.15 -14.63
#